data_AF-A0A1A8M539-F1
#
_entry.id   AF-A0A1A8M539-F1
#
_cell.length_a   1.000
_cell.length_b   1.000
_cell.length_c   1.000
_cell.angle_alpha   90.00
_cell.angle_beta   90.00
_cell.angle_gamma   90.00
#
_symmetry.space_group_name_H-M   'P 1'
#
loop_
_entity.id
_entity.type
_entity.pdbx_description
1 polymer ?
#
loop_
_entity_poly.entity_id
_entity_poly.type
_entity_poly.pdbx_seq_one_letter_code
_entity_poly.pdbx_strand_id
1 'polypeptide(L)'
;MPSRRDSRTNMPWSNGEVKTFLSLVAEERIQRELDGAVRNEKIFLELAEAMATHGFNRSSKQCREKLKKLKIEYRAVVLHNGLKGVDKRRWKWFKEMDAIY
;
A
#
# COMPACT_ATOMS: atom_id res chain seq x y z
N MET A 1 14.24 21.16 -28.49
CA MET A 1 13.24 20.20 -28.00
C MET A 1 13.88 19.31 -26.94
N PRO A 2 13.73 19.53 -25.63
CA PRO A 2 14.32 18.63 -24.66
C PRO A 2 13.33 17.51 -24.27
N SER A 3 13.73 16.30 -24.65
CA SER A 3 13.76 15.08 -23.82
C SER A 3 12.44 14.60 -23.21
N ARG A 4 11.89 13.53 -23.82
CA ARG A 4 11.06 12.54 -23.13
C ARG A 4 11.85 11.98 -21.95
N ARG A 5 11.58 12.50 -20.75
CA ARG A 5 12.05 11.93 -19.49
C ARG A 5 11.28 10.65 -19.20
N ASP A 6 11.82 9.52 -19.66
CA ASP A 6 11.61 8.25 -18.98
C ASP A 6 12.38 8.29 -17.66
N SER A 7 11.76 8.83 -16.63
CA SER A 7 12.21 8.75 -15.22
C SER A 7 11.00 8.47 -14.34
N ARG A 8 10.26 7.39 -14.63
CA ARG A 8 9.08 6.95 -13.85
C ARG A 8 9.42 5.98 -12.71
N THR A 9 10.68 5.87 -12.28
CA THR A 9 11.09 4.85 -11.29
C THR A 9 11.11 5.32 -9.85
N ASN A 10 10.82 6.59 -9.52
CA ASN A 10 10.82 6.99 -8.11
C ASN A 10 9.90 8.18 -7.78
N MET A 11 8.67 8.18 -8.31
CA MET A 11 7.70 9.20 -7.89
C MET A 11 7.29 8.90 -6.43
N PRO A 12 7.51 9.82 -5.47
CA PRO A 12 7.14 9.61 -4.08
C PRO A 12 5.63 9.42 -3.99
N TRP A 13 5.20 8.42 -3.22
CA TRP A 13 3.77 8.18 -3.00
C TRP A 13 3.20 9.33 -2.19
N SER A 14 2.25 10.06 -2.76
CA SER A 14 1.59 11.16 -2.05
C SER A 14 0.67 10.63 -0.96
N ASN A 15 0.35 11.44 0.06
CA ASN A 15 -0.57 10.99 1.11
C ASN A 15 -1.94 10.62 0.52
N GLY A 16 -2.47 11.40 -0.43
CA GLY A 16 -3.74 11.07 -1.09
C GLY A 16 -3.67 9.71 -1.81
N GLU A 17 -2.58 9.47 -2.52
CA GLU A 17 -2.35 8.23 -3.24
C GLU A 17 -2.24 7.01 -2.32
N VAL A 18 -1.50 7.10 -1.22
CA VAL A 18 -1.41 6.01 -0.23
C VAL A 18 -2.76 5.75 0.43
N LYS A 19 -3.53 6.82 0.71
CA LYS A 19 -4.86 6.69 1.31
C LYS A 19 -5.82 5.96 0.37
N THR A 20 -5.89 6.37 -0.91
CA THR A 20 -6.68 5.68 -1.93
C THR A 20 -6.24 4.22 -2.06
N PHE A 21 -4.93 3.97 -2.13
CA PHE A 21 -4.40 2.61 -2.20
C PHE A 21 -4.82 1.74 -1.01
N LEU A 22 -4.72 2.26 0.22
CA LEU A 22 -5.15 1.55 1.42
C LEU A 22 -6.67 1.30 1.41
N SER A 23 -7.47 2.27 0.99
CA SER A 23 -8.92 2.09 0.87
C SER A 23 -9.29 0.97 -0.12
N LEU A 24 -8.62 0.90 -1.27
CA LEU A 24 -8.84 -0.19 -2.23
C LEU A 24 -8.37 -1.55 -1.66
N VAL A 25 -7.24 -1.57 -0.96
CA VAL A 25 -6.74 -2.80 -0.30
C VAL A 25 -7.65 -3.24 0.85
N ALA A 26 -8.37 -2.31 1.48
CA ALA A 26 -9.33 -2.59 2.55
C ALA A 26 -10.64 -3.21 2.04
N GLU A 27 -10.87 -3.25 0.73
CA GLU A 27 -12.05 -3.91 0.19
C GLU A 27 -12.01 -5.42 0.49
N GLU A 28 -13.11 -5.94 1.03
CA GLU A 28 -13.23 -7.35 1.44
C GLU A 28 -12.92 -8.31 0.29
N ARG A 29 -13.31 -7.94 -0.94
CA ARG A 29 -12.98 -8.70 -2.15
C ARG A 29 -11.46 -8.81 -2.35
N ILE A 30 -10.74 -7.70 -2.19
CA ILE A 30 -9.29 -7.66 -2.36
C ILE A 30 -8.61 -8.45 -1.24
N GLN A 31 -9.06 -8.31 0.00
CA GLN A 31 -8.53 -9.08 1.13
C GLN A 31 -8.73 -10.59 0.97
N ARG A 32 -9.94 -11.01 0.57
CA ARG A 32 -10.29 -12.42 0.36
C ARG A 32 -9.46 -13.05 -0.76
N GLU A 33 -9.26 -12.32 -1.85
CA GLU A 33 -8.39 -12.79 -2.94
C GLU A 33 -6.91 -12.80 -2.51
N LEU A 34 -6.46 -11.83 -1.70
CA LEU A 34 -5.10 -11.79 -1.16
C LEU A 34 -4.79 -12.97 -0.22
N ASP A 35 -5.80 -13.46 0.50
CA ASP A 35 -5.72 -14.60 1.43
C ASP A 35 -5.83 -15.95 0.70
N GLY A 36 -6.69 -16.03 -0.32
CA GLY A 36 -6.99 -17.27 -1.04
C GLY A 36 -6.06 -17.62 -2.21
N ALA A 37 -5.30 -16.67 -2.77
CA ALA A 37 -4.53 -16.90 -4.00
C ALA A 37 -3.01 -16.89 -3.79
N VAL A 38 -2.33 -17.91 -4.36
CA VAL A 38 -0.85 -17.97 -4.43
C VAL A 38 -0.30 -16.97 -5.46
N ARG A 39 -1.14 -16.49 -6.38
CA ARG A 39 -0.78 -15.55 -7.47
C ARG A 39 -1.62 -14.27 -7.41
N ASN A 40 -1.32 -13.43 -6.42
CA ASN A 40 -1.94 -12.11 -6.20
C ASN A 40 -1.64 -11.06 -7.29
N GLU A 41 -0.98 -11.44 -8.40
CA GLU A 41 -0.62 -10.51 -9.47
C GLU A 41 -1.85 -9.85 -10.12
N LYS A 42 -2.94 -10.61 -10.30
CA LYS A 42 -4.21 -10.09 -10.83
C LYS A 42 -4.80 -9.01 -9.94
N ILE A 43 -4.78 -9.21 -8.62
CA ILE A 43 -5.24 -8.22 -7.64
C ILE A 43 -4.40 -6.95 -7.72
N PHE A 44 -3.08 -7.08 -7.82
CA PHE A 44 -2.22 -5.91 -7.95
C PHE A 44 -2.39 -5.17 -9.27
N LEU A 45 -2.79 -5.87 -10.34
CA LEU A 45 -3.22 -5.26 -11.60
C LEU A 45 -4.54 -4.50 -11.43
N GLU A 46 -5.55 -5.12 -10.81
CA GLU A 46 -6.83 -4.47 -10.50
C GLU A 46 -6.64 -3.23 -9.62
N LEU A 47 -5.79 -3.31 -8.59
CA LEU A 47 -5.41 -2.15 -7.75
C LEU A 47 -4.71 -1.06 -8.57
N ALA A 48 -3.82 -1.44 -9.49
CA ALA A 48 -3.13 -0.49 -10.37
C ALA A 48 -4.10 0.22 -11.34
N GLU A 49 -5.05 -0.51 -11.90
CA GLU A 49 -6.11 0.03 -12.76
C GLU A 49 -7.05 0.95 -11.98
N ALA A 50 -7.53 0.52 -10.80
CA ALA A 50 -8.35 1.36 -9.94
C ALA A 50 -7.62 2.64 -9.53
N MET A 51 -6.33 2.55 -9.18
CA MET A 51 -5.50 3.72 -8.93
C MET A 51 -5.41 4.64 -10.15
N ALA A 52 -5.26 4.09 -11.35
CA ALA A 52 -5.23 4.87 -12.59
C ALA A 52 -6.56 5.59 -12.84
N THR A 53 -7.70 4.98 -12.51
CA THR A 53 -9.03 5.63 -12.53
C THR A 53 -9.11 6.83 -11.59
N HIS A 54 -8.43 6.76 -10.45
CA HIS A 54 -8.30 7.89 -9.51
C HIS A 54 -7.25 8.93 -9.93
N GLY A 55 -6.63 8.79 -11.11
CA GLY A 55 -5.59 9.69 -11.63
C GLY A 55 -4.18 9.36 -11.18
N PHE A 56 -3.96 8.21 -10.53
CA PHE A 56 -2.66 7.76 -10.03
C PHE A 56 -2.12 6.58 -10.86
N ASN A 57 -1.22 6.87 -11.81
CA ASN A 57 -0.60 5.81 -12.62
C ASN A 57 0.50 5.08 -11.84
N ARG A 58 0.15 3.96 -11.20
CA ARG A 58 1.11 3.02 -10.58
C ARG A 58 1.03 1.66 -11.23
N SER A 59 2.17 0.99 -11.35
CA SER A 59 2.23 -0.40 -11.85
C SER A 59 1.92 -1.39 -10.72
N SER A 60 1.43 -2.57 -11.09
CA SER A 60 1.16 -3.68 -10.15
C SER A 60 2.37 -4.04 -9.28
N LYS A 61 3.59 -3.99 -9.85
CA LYS A 61 4.85 -4.17 -9.11
C LYS A 61 5.05 -3.10 -8.03
N GLN A 62 4.80 -1.82 -8.35
CA GLN A 62 4.91 -0.72 -7.38
C GLN A 62 3.88 -0.86 -6.26
N CYS A 63 2.63 -1.23 -6.60
CA CYS A 63 1.57 -1.51 -5.63
C CYS A 63 1.98 -2.64 -4.67
N ARG A 64 2.54 -3.73 -5.20
CA ARG A 64 3.02 -4.86 -4.41
C ARG A 64 4.14 -4.47 -3.45
N GLU A 65 5.15 -3.75 -3.93
CA GLU A 65 6.26 -3.28 -3.08
C GLU A 65 5.77 -2.31 -2.01
N LYS A 66 4.83 -1.42 -2.36
CA LYS A 66 4.24 -0.47 -1.42
C LYS A 66 3.47 -1.20 -0.33
N LEU A 67 2.61 -2.16 -0.67
CA LEU A 67 1.88 -2.97 0.30
C LEU A 67 2.83 -3.76 1.20
N LYS A 68 3.88 -4.35 0.63
CA LYS A 68 4.91 -5.07 1.39
C LYS A 68 5.58 -4.14 2.42
N LYS A 69 6.00 -2.94 2.02
CA LYS A 69 6.59 -1.96 2.94
C LYS A 69 5.63 -1.55 4.04
N LEU A 70 4.37 -1.26 3.70
CA LEU A 70 3.33 -0.89 4.66
C LEU A 70 3.09 -2.02 5.69
N LYS A 71 3.01 -3.28 5.26
CA LYS A 71 2.89 -4.44 6.17
C LYS A 71 4.07 -4.56 7.12
N ILE A 72 5.29 -4.34 6.63
CA ILE A 72 6.51 -4.41 7.45
C ILE A 72 6.49 -3.29 8.49
N GLU A 73 6.20 -2.06 8.08
CA GLU A 73 6.08 -0.91 9.00
C GLU A 73 4.97 -1.13 10.03
N TYR A 74 3.80 -1.63 9.61
CA TYR A 74 2.69 -1.98 10.48
C TYR A 74 3.13 -2.98 11.56
N ARG A 75 3.70 -4.12 11.17
CA ARG A 75 4.20 -5.14 12.10
C ARG A 75 5.24 -4.59 13.06
N ALA A 76 6.14 -3.74 12.56
CA ALA A 76 7.15 -3.09 13.41
C ALA A 76 6.51 -2.14 14.44
N VAL A 77 5.47 -1.39 14.06
CA VAL A 77 4.72 -0.50 14.97
C VAL A 77 3.92 -1.31 15.99
N VAL A 78 3.22 -2.37 15.57
CA VAL A 78 2.46 -3.27 16.45
C VAL A 78 3.40 -3.90 17.49
N LEU A 79 4.52 -4.46 17.03
CA LEU A 79 5.52 -5.08 17.91
C LEU A 79 6.06 -4.06 18.93
N HIS A 80 6.45 -2.86 18.45
CA HIS A 80 6.96 -1.80 19.31
C HIS A 80 5.92 -1.33 20.34
N ASN A 81 4.66 -1.18 19.93
CA ASN A 81 3.57 -0.72 20.79
C ASN A 81 3.12 -1.80 21.80
N GLY A 82 3.45 -3.07 21.56
CA GLY A 82 3.24 -4.17 22.49
C GLY A 82 4.32 -4.28 23.57
N LEU A 83 5.47 -3.59 23.42
CA LEU A 83 6.53 -3.58 24.42
C LEU A 83 6.12 -2.73 25.63
N LYS A 84 6.22 -3.30 26.83
CA LYS A 84 5.98 -2.57 28.08
C LYS A 84 7.09 -1.55 28.32
N GLY A 85 6.71 -0.32 28.68
CA GLY A 85 7.65 0.76 29.04
C GLY A 85 8.24 1.52 27.85
N VAL A 86 7.72 1.33 26.63
CA VAL A 86 8.16 2.07 25.45
C VAL A 86 7.05 3.02 24.99
N ASP A 87 7.43 4.22 24.57
CA ASP A 87 6.49 5.18 23.99
C ASP A 87 5.80 4.61 22.75
N LYS A 88 4.48 4.76 22.70
CA LYS A 88 3.71 4.27 21.54
C LYS A 88 4.12 5.04 20.29
N ARG A 89 4.62 4.31 19.29
CA ARG A 89 4.92 4.86 17.98
C ARG A 89 3.60 5.20 17.28
N ARG A 90 3.40 6.49 17.00
CA ARG A 90 2.29 6.96 16.16
C ARG A 90 2.72 6.92 14.70
N TRP A 91 2.13 6.01 13.94
CA TRP A 91 2.29 5.96 12.49
C TRP A 91 0.97 6.34 11.84
N LYS A 92 1.01 7.29 10.89
CA LYS A 92 -0.20 7.89 10.31
C LYS A 92 -1.07 6.92 9.51
N TRP A 93 -0.49 5.82 9.02
CA TRP A 93 -1.19 4.74 8.30
C TRP A 93 -1.56 3.58 9.22
N PHE A 94 -1.29 3.69 10.52
CA PHE A 94 -1.53 2.61 11.46
C PHE A 94 -3.01 2.27 11.52
N LYS A 95 -3.90 3.27 11.64
CA LYS A 95 -5.35 3.03 11.73
C LYS A 95 -5.89 2.37 10.48
N GLU A 96 -5.45 2.83 9.31
CA GLU A 96 -5.84 2.28 8.03
C GLU A 96 -5.31 0.86 7.85
N MET A 97 -4.09 0.55 8.29
CA MET A 97 -3.55 -0.81 8.26
C MET A 97 -4.21 -1.74 9.29
N ASP A 98 -4.50 -1.25 10.49
CA ASP A 98 -5.16 -1.97 11.60
C ASP A 98 -6.63 -2.31 11.26
N ALA A 99 -7.30 -1.46 10.47
CA ALA A 99 -8.61 -1.76 9.91
C ALA A 99 -8.57 -2.86 8.82
N ILE A 100 -7.39 -3.13 8.25
CA ILE A 100 -7.20 -4.11 7.17
C ILE A 100 -6.60 -5.43 7.70
N TYR A 101 -5.77 -5.39 8.74
CA TYR A 101 -4.97 -6.52 9.25
C TYR A 101 -5.02 -6.63 10.77
#